data_AF-A0A7S0FCZ9-F1
#
_entry.id   AF-A0A7S0FCZ9-F1
#
_cell.length_a   1.000
_cell.length_b   1.000
_cell.length_c   1.000
_cell.angle_alpha   90.00
_cell.angle_beta   90.00
_cell.angle_gamma   90.00
#
_symmetry.space_group_name_H-M   'P 1'
#
loop_
_entity.id
_entity.type
_entity.pdbx_description
1 polymer ?
#
loop_
_entity_poly.entity_id
_entity_poly.type
_entity_poly.pdbx_seq_one_letter_code
_entity_poly.pdbx_strand_id
1 'polypeptide(L)'
;SGGHLTHGYYTPKKKISATSIYFESMPYKVHPNTGLIDFEALRAQARMYRPAMILCGASAYPRIMDWAAFRSIADEVGALLMADIAHISGLVATGQHPAPFDYCDVVTTTTHKSLRGPRSGMIFFK
;
A
#
# COMPACT_ATOMS: atom_id res chain seq x y z
N SER A 1 2.19 12.70 -3.70
CA SER A 1 1.94 11.34 -3.18
C SER A 1 0.45 11.03 -3.33
N GLY A 2 0.07 9.76 -3.34
CA GLY A 2 -1.32 9.32 -3.54
C GLY A 2 -1.84 8.33 -2.49
N GLY A 3 -1.12 8.19 -1.36
CA GLY A 3 -1.46 7.25 -0.28
C GLY A 3 -2.68 7.67 0.54
N HIS A 4 -3.05 6.84 1.52
CA HIS A 4 -4.17 7.10 2.42
C HIS A 4 -3.69 7.40 3.85
N LEU A 5 -4.48 8.16 4.64
CA LEU A 5 -4.11 8.54 6.03
C LEU A 5 -3.79 7.33 6.91
N THR A 6 -4.49 6.22 6.73
CA THR A 6 -4.32 5.00 7.53
C THR A 6 -3.02 4.26 7.23
N HIS A 7 -2.29 4.62 6.18
CA HIS A 7 -0.96 4.05 5.88
C HIS A 7 0.17 4.73 6.67
N GLY A 8 -0.15 5.74 7.46
CA GLY A 8 0.82 6.56 8.20
C GLY A 8 0.89 7.96 7.63
N TYR A 9 0.62 8.95 8.47
CA TYR A 9 0.76 10.35 8.13
C TYR A 9 1.17 11.18 9.34
N TYR A 10 2.27 11.91 9.17
CA TYR A 10 2.81 12.83 10.15
C TYR A 10 3.47 14.01 9.44
N THR A 11 3.55 15.12 10.16
CA THR A 11 4.34 16.30 9.79
C THR A 11 5.57 16.37 10.69
N PRO A 12 6.55 17.25 10.42
CA PRO A 12 7.72 17.40 11.29
C PRO A 12 7.40 17.71 12.75
N LYS A 13 6.19 18.21 13.06
CA LYS A 13 5.79 18.61 14.41
C LYS A 13 4.72 17.71 15.04
N LYS A 14 4.02 16.89 14.25
CA LYS A 14 2.83 16.18 14.73
C LYS A 14 2.54 14.89 13.95
N LYS A 15 2.35 13.79 14.68
CA LYS A 15 1.76 12.54 14.19
C LYS A 15 0.24 12.74 14.04
N ILE A 16 -0.29 12.57 12.83
CA ILE A 16 -1.68 12.90 12.48
C ILE A 16 -2.55 11.66 12.46
N SER A 17 -2.11 10.59 11.80
CA SER A 17 -2.85 9.34 11.79
C SER A 17 -2.56 8.52 13.03
N ALA A 18 -3.56 7.76 13.49
CA ALA A 18 -3.38 6.80 14.58
C ALA A 18 -2.26 5.80 14.26
N THR A 19 -2.11 5.40 12.98
CA THR A 19 -1.01 4.55 12.52
C THR A 19 0.35 5.13 12.88
N SER A 20 0.61 6.42 12.61
CA SER A 20 1.89 7.04 12.97
C SER A 20 2.04 7.31 14.47
N ILE A 21 0.94 7.33 15.23
CA ILE A 21 0.97 7.48 16.70
C ILE A 21 1.43 6.17 17.36
N TYR A 22 0.81 5.05 16.99
CA TYR A 22 1.05 3.74 17.60
C TYR A 22 2.19 2.94 16.93
N PHE A 23 2.52 3.27 15.68
CA PHE A 23 3.60 2.64 14.93
C PHE A 23 4.57 3.69 14.39
N GLU A 24 5.81 3.27 14.16
CA GLU A 24 6.74 4.06 13.39
C GLU A 24 6.45 3.84 11.90
N SER A 25 6.09 4.92 11.22
CA SER A 25 5.76 4.91 9.79
C SER A 25 6.75 5.78 9.03
N MET A 26 7.12 5.36 7.83
CA MET A 26 7.97 6.17 6.95
C MET A 26 7.46 6.09 5.50
N PRO A 27 7.18 7.22 4.84
CA PRO A 27 6.60 7.21 3.50
C PRO A 27 7.66 6.94 2.43
N TYR A 28 7.28 6.15 1.42
CA TYR A 28 7.94 6.17 0.11
C TYR A 28 7.22 7.16 -0.83
N LYS A 29 7.88 7.54 -1.92
CA LYS A 29 7.39 8.61 -2.82
C LYS A 29 7.24 8.12 -4.26
N VAL A 30 6.53 8.95 -5.03
CA VAL A 30 6.53 8.86 -6.48
C VAL A 30 7.65 9.73 -7.04
N HIS A 31 8.21 9.34 -8.17
CA HIS A 31 9.18 10.13 -8.90
C HIS A 31 8.51 11.43 -9.40
N PRO A 32 9.10 12.62 -9.15
CA PRO A 32 8.43 13.91 -9.37
C PRO A 32 8.09 14.18 -10.84
N ASN A 33 8.88 13.66 -11.78
CA ASN A 33 8.69 13.93 -13.20
C ASN A 33 7.75 12.94 -13.89
N THR A 34 7.67 11.69 -13.40
CA THR A 34 6.88 10.62 -14.04
C THR A 34 5.57 10.34 -13.29
N GLY A 35 5.51 10.71 -12.01
CA GLY A 35 4.39 10.41 -11.13
C GLY A 35 4.27 8.93 -10.77
N LEU A 36 5.21 8.07 -11.18
CA LEU A 36 5.25 6.64 -10.86
C LEU A 36 5.92 6.41 -9.50
N ILE A 37 5.57 5.33 -8.80
CA ILE A 37 6.27 4.92 -7.57
C ILE A 37 7.75 4.73 -7.88
N ASP A 38 8.60 5.34 -7.05
CA ASP A 38 10.05 5.22 -7.17
C ASP A 38 10.52 3.98 -6.40
N PHE A 39 10.55 2.84 -7.09
CA PHE A 39 10.90 1.54 -6.49
C PHE A 39 12.37 1.43 -6.10
N GLU A 40 13.27 2.14 -6.79
CA GLU A 40 14.68 2.17 -6.43
C GLU A 40 14.87 2.90 -5.09
N ALA A 41 14.28 4.09 -4.96
CA ALA A 41 14.28 4.83 -3.71
C ALA A 41 13.59 4.05 -2.58
N LEU A 42 12.44 3.42 -2.88
CA LEU A 42 11.73 2.57 -1.92
C LEU A 42 12.62 1.44 -1.41
N ARG A 43 13.29 0.70 -2.31
CA ARG A 43 14.18 -0.41 -1.95
C ARG A 43 15.35 0.06 -1.09
N ALA A 44 16.03 1.14 -1.49
CA ALA A 44 17.14 1.71 -0.72
C ALA A 44 16.68 2.14 0.69
N GLN A 45 15.52 2.79 0.77
CA GLN A 45 14.91 3.24 2.01
C GLN A 45 14.49 2.04 2.91
N ALA A 46 13.94 0.98 2.34
CA ALA A 46 13.56 -0.23 3.05
C ALA A 46 14.76 -0.94 3.70
N ARG A 47 15.92 -1.02 3.01
CA ARG A 47 17.16 -1.58 3.57
C ARG A 47 17.65 -0.83 4.81
N MET A 48 17.51 0.49 4.80
CA MET A 48 17.94 1.35 5.91
C MET A 48 16.97 1.30 7.09
N TYR A 49 15.67 1.35 6.81
CA TYR A 49 14.63 1.45 7.83
C TYR A 49 14.20 0.12 8.42
N ARG A 50 14.36 -0.98 7.66
CA ARG A 50 14.00 -2.35 8.05
C ARG A 50 12.53 -2.44 8.51
N PRO A 51 11.56 -2.12 7.64
CA PRO A 51 10.15 -2.16 8.01
C PRO A 51 9.73 -3.59 8.36
N ALA A 52 8.88 -3.75 9.37
CA ALA A 52 8.21 -5.03 9.61
C ALA A 52 7.12 -5.33 8.55
N MET A 53 6.60 -4.27 7.91
CA MET A 53 5.57 -4.37 6.88
C MET A 53 5.72 -3.25 5.86
N ILE A 54 5.52 -3.58 4.58
CA ILE A 54 5.39 -2.62 3.48
C ILE A 54 3.92 -2.61 3.05
N LEU A 55 3.32 -1.42 3.00
CA LEU A 55 1.96 -1.23 2.50
C LEU A 55 2.00 -0.85 1.01
N CYS A 56 1.20 -1.53 0.19
CA CYS A 56 1.01 -1.22 -1.22
C CYS A 56 -0.48 -0.94 -1.49
N GLY A 57 -0.82 0.35 -1.53
CA GLY A 57 -2.20 0.80 -1.74
C GLY A 57 -2.23 2.30 -1.93
N ALA A 58 -3.29 2.80 -2.56
CA ALA A 58 -3.42 4.22 -2.86
C ALA A 58 -4.88 4.66 -2.94
N SER A 59 -5.11 5.92 -2.58
CA SER A 59 -6.38 6.60 -2.81
C SER A 59 -6.38 7.43 -4.09
N ALA A 60 -5.23 7.99 -4.46
CA ALA A 60 -5.07 8.88 -5.60
C ALA A 60 -3.82 8.52 -6.41
N TYR A 61 -3.83 7.32 -7.00
CA TYR A 61 -2.78 6.83 -7.90
C TYR A 61 -3.43 6.19 -9.14
N PRO A 62 -3.30 6.78 -10.34
CA PRO A 62 -4.06 6.37 -11.52
C PRO A 62 -3.41 5.23 -12.32
N ARG A 63 -2.36 4.59 -11.79
CA ARG A 63 -1.61 3.55 -12.47
C ARG A 63 -1.84 2.20 -11.82
N ILE A 64 -1.62 1.14 -12.60
CA ILE A 64 -1.59 -0.23 -12.10
C ILE A 64 -0.45 -0.35 -11.09
N MET A 65 -0.73 -1.01 -9.96
CA MET A 65 0.28 -1.29 -8.96
C MET A 65 1.17 -2.46 -9.40
N ASP A 66 2.47 -2.31 -9.26
CA ASP A 66 3.44 -3.37 -9.53
C ASP A 66 3.64 -4.23 -8.27
N TRP A 67 2.76 -5.23 -8.09
CA TRP A 67 2.79 -6.12 -6.93
C TRP A 67 4.09 -6.92 -6.83
N ALA A 68 4.69 -7.29 -7.97
CA ALA A 68 5.90 -8.07 -8.03
C ALA A 68 7.11 -7.26 -7.54
N ALA A 69 7.21 -5.99 -7.94
CA ALA A 69 8.25 -5.09 -7.44
C ALA A 69 8.15 -4.93 -5.91
N PHE A 70 6.96 -4.70 -5.37
CA PHE A 70 6.74 -4.65 -3.92
C PHE A 70 7.12 -5.95 -3.22
N ARG A 71 6.69 -7.10 -3.74
CA ARG A 71 7.02 -8.43 -3.19
C ARG A 71 8.53 -8.64 -3.12
N SER A 72 9.24 -8.33 -4.21
CA SER A 72 10.69 -8.48 -4.27
C SER A 72 11.40 -7.70 -3.16
N ILE A 73 10.92 -6.49 -2.86
CA ILE A 73 11.52 -5.63 -1.83
C ILE A 73 11.14 -6.13 -0.44
N ALA A 74 9.89 -6.56 -0.23
CA ALA A 74 9.45 -7.13 1.03
C ALA A 74 10.25 -8.40 1.39
N ASP A 75 10.45 -9.31 0.43
CA ASP A 75 11.29 -10.50 0.61
C ASP A 75 12.74 -10.15 0.94
N GLU A 76 13.30 -9.17 0.22
CA GLU A 76 14.68 -8.74 0.40
C GLU A 76 14.97 -8.25 1.83
N VAL A 77 14.00 -7.58 2.47
CA VAL A 77 14.15 -7.03 3.83
C VAL A 77 13.43 -7.85 4.91
N GLY A 78 12.81 -8.97 4.55
CA GLY A 78 12.06 -9.83 5.48
C GLY A 78 10.78 -9.21 6.03
N ALA A 79 10.13 -8.30 5.28
CA ALA A 79 8.89 -7.64 5.67
C ALA A 79 7.65 -8.39 5.20
N LEU A 80 6.54 -8.22 5.93
CA LEU A 80 5.21 -8.55 5.41
C LEU A 80 4.83 -7.59 4.28
N LEU A 81 4.14 -8.09 3.27
CA LEU A 81 3.52 -7.27 2.24
C LEU A 81 2.00 -7.21 2.43
N MET A 82 1.49 -5.99 2.64
CA MET A 82 0.06 -5.74 2.78
C MET A 82 -0.46 -4.89 1.62
N ALA A 83 -1.46 -5.39 0.89
CA ALA A 83 -2.20 -4.59 -0.08
C ALA A 83 -3.44 -3.94 0.53
N ASP A 84 -3.68 -2.68 0.20
CA ASP A 84 -4.96 -2.01 0.41
C ASP A 84 -5.58 -1.72 -0.95
N ILE A 85 -6.56 -2.55 -1.34
CA ILE A 85 -7.23 -2.47 -2.62
C ILE A 85 -8.58 -1.73 -2.55
N ALA A 86 -8.82 -0.93 -1.51
CA ALA A 86 -10.11 -0.27 -1.28
C ALA A 86 -10.68 0.42 -2.54
N HIS A 87 -9.86 1.14 -3.30
CA HIS A 87 -10.30 1.86 -4.51
C HIS A 87 -10.52 0.95 -5.73
N ILE A 88 -9.79 -0.17 -5.83
CA ILE A 88 -9.75 -1.03 -7.02
C ILE A 88 -10.39 -2.40 -6.82
N SER A 89 -10.93 -2.69 -5.64
CA SER A 89 -11.49 -4.01 -5.28
C SER A 89 -12.53 -4.55 -6.25
N GLY A 90 -13.41 -3.69 -6.78
CA GLY A 90 -14.36 -4.10 -7.82
C GLY A 90 -13.69 -4.45 -9.15
N LEU A 91 -12.62 -3.73 -9.52
CA LEU A 91 -11.85 -4.02 -10.74
C LEU A 91 -11.03 -5.31 -10.60
N VAL A 92 -10.51 -5.57 -9.42
CA VAL A 92 -9.85 -6.85 -9.09
C VAL A 92 -10.86 -8.00 -9.17
N ALA A 93 -12.05 -7.83 -8.58
CA ALA A 93 -13.10 -8.86 -8.59
C ALA A 93 -13.61 -9.21 -10.00
N THR A 94 -13.54 -8.27 -10.94
CA THR A 94 -13.93 -8.49 -12.35
C THR A 94 -12.76 -8.87 -13.26
N GLY A 95 -11.54 -9.00 -12.72
CA GLY A 95 -10.33 -9.28 -13.49
C GLY A 95 -9.84 -8.12 -14.37
N GLN A 96 -10.40 -6.92 -14.23
CA GLN A 96 -10.03 -5.73 -15.00
C GLN A 96 -8.82 -4.98 -14.41
N HIS A 97 -8.35 -5.38 -13.23
CA HIS A 97 -7.10 -4.94 -12.64
C HIS A 97 -6.35 -6.15 -12.08
N PRO A 98 -5.01 -6.24 -12.22
CA PRO A 98 -4.22 -7.33 -11.63
C PRO A 98 -4.50 -7.52 -10.15
N ALA A 99 -4.73 -8.77 -9.75
CA ALA A 99 -5.03 -9.13 -8.37
C ALA A 99 -3.75 -9.17 -7.51
N PRO A 100 -3.80 -8.75 -6.23
CA PRO A 100 -2.64 -8.74 -5.34
C PRO A 100 -2.38 -10.09 -4.64
N PHE A 101 -3.32 -11.03 -4.70
CA PHE A 101 -3.39 -12.20 -3.80
C PHE A 101 -2.21 -13.18 -3.93
N ASP A 102 -1.60 -13.30 -5.11
CA ASP A 102 -0.43 -14.16 -5.30
C ASP A 102 0.81 -13.58 -4.60
N TYR A 103 0.91 -12.25 -4.53
CA TYR A 103 2.08 -11.52 -4.05
C TYR A 103 1.98 -11.17 -2.56
N CYS A 104 0.81 -10.71 -2.11
CA CYS A 104 0.65 -10.09 -0.80
C CYS A 104 0.33 -11.14 0.28
N ASP A 105 0.84 -10.90 1.50
CA ASP A 105 0.57 -11.75 2.66
C ASP A 105 -0.78 -11.42 3.28
N VAL A 106 -1.15 -10.14 3.24
CA VAL A 106 -2.43 -9.61 3.70
C VAL A 106 -3.04 -8.72 2.63
N VAL A 107 -4.35 -8.83 2.41
CA VAL A 107 -5.10 -7.93 1.53
C VAL A 107 -6.27 -7.35 2.31
N THR A 108 -6.34 -6.03 2.38
CA THR A 108 -7.46 -5.31 2.99
C THR A 108 -8.25 -4.56 1.94
N THR A 109 -9.54 -4.39 2.21
CA THR A 109 -10.39 -3.57 1.34
C THR A 109 -11.59 -3.03 2.07
N THR A 110 -12.12 -1.92 1.56
CA THR A 110 -13.49 -1.50 1.85
C THR A 110 -14.47 -2.15 0.88
N THR A 111 -15.71 -2.40 1.31
CA THR A 111 -16.74 -3.00 0.45
C THR A 111 -17.57 -2.00 -0.35
N HIS A 112 -17.55 -0.71 -0.01
CA HIS A 112 -18.49 0.30 -0.54
C HIS A 112 -18.04 1.06 -1.80
N LYS A 113 -16.76 0.98 -2.18
CA LYS A 113 -16.22 1.75 -3.32
C LYS A 113 -16.51 1.04 -4.64
N SER A 114 -15.48 0.69 -5.41
CA SER A 114 -15.66 -0.01 -6.68
C SER A 114 -16.33 -1.37 -6.53
N LEU A 115 -16.26 -2.01 -5.35
CA LEU A 115 -16.98 -3.24 -5.04
C LEU A 115 -18.50 -3.03 -4.84
N ARG A 116 -18.96 -1.78 -4.65
CA ARG A 116 -20.38 -1.37 -4.65
C ARG A 116 -21.29 -2.08 -3.63
N GLY A 117 -20.72 -2.55 -2.52
CA GLY A 117 -21.46 -3.11 -1.39
C GLY A 117 -21.79 -2.07 -0.30
N PRO A 118 -22.23 -2.50 0.89
CA PRO A 118 -22.46 -1.61 2.03
C PRO A 118 -21.14 -1.07 2.60
N ARG A 119 -21.23 -0.11 3.54
CA ARG A 119 -20.06 0.39 4.28
C ARG A 119 -19.55 -0.67 5.24
N SER A 120 -18.50 -1.38 4.84
CA SER A 120 -17.76 -2.33 5.67
C SER A 120 -16.31 -2.45 5.19
N GLY A 121 -15.53 -3.27 5.88
CA GLY A 121 -14.17 -3.67 5.54
C GLY A 121 -14.01 -5.19 5.56
N MET A 122 -13.04 -5.70 4.80
CA MET A 122 -12.63 -7.10 4.80
C MET A 122 -11.11 -7.20 4.92
N ILE A 123 -10.65 -8.27 5.55
CA ILE A 123 -9.24 -8.63 5.71
C ILE A 123 -9.08 -10.06 5.23
N PHE A 124 -8.28 -10.25 4.18
CA PHE A 124 -7.87 -11.54 3.65
C PHE A 124 -6.41 -11.78 4.08
N PHE A 125 -6.07 -13.03 4.40
CA PHE A 125 -4.73 -13.45 4.82
C PHE A 125 -4.42 -14.84 4.28
N LYS A 126 -3.13 -15.14 4.09
CA LYS A 126 -2.62 -16.48 3.72
C LYS A 126 -2.62 -17.45 4.90
#